data_AF-A0A9D7BRE7-F1
#
_entry.id   AF-A0A9D7BRE7-F1
#
_cell.length_a   1.000
_cell.length_b   1.000
_cell.length_c   1.000
_cell.angle_alpha   90.00
_cell.angle_beta   90.00
_cell.angle_gamma   90.00
#
_symmetry.space_group_name_H-M   'P 1'
#
loop_
_entity.id
_entity.type
_entity.pdbx_description
1 polymer ?
#
loop_
_entity_poly.entity_id
_entity_poly.type
_entity_poly.pdbx_seq_one_letter_code
_entity_poly.pdbx_strand_id
1 'polypeptide(L)' 'NDQQYVAKGNESIGWNGKFGSNDVIPGVYVYIIETVSLLNSSVPKTEFLTGDVTIIR' A
#
# COMPACT_ATOMS: atom_id res chain seq x y z
N ASN A 1 12.91 -13.17 8.86
CA ASN A 1 11.72 -13.04 7.99
C ASN A 1 10.72 -12.20 8.74
N ASP A 2 10.90 -10.88 8.71
CA ASP A 2 10.09 -9.98 9.51
C ASP A 2 8.91 -9.55 8.65
N GLN A 3 7.88 -10.40 8.60
CA GLN A 3 6.59 -10.01 8.08
C GLN A 3 5.98 -9.01 9.07
N GLN A 4 6.08 -7.71 8.76
CA GLN A 4 5.40 -6.68 9.52
C GLN A 4 3.89 -6.81 9.29
N TYR A 5 3.17 -7.21 10.33
CA TYR A 5 1.73 -7.23 10.36
C TYR A 5 1.22 -5.81 10.49
N VAL A 6 0.64 -5.30 9.41
CA VAL A 6 -0.02 -4.00 9.42
C VAL A 6 -1.49 -4.24 9.76
N ALA A 7 -1.95 -3.65 10.87
CA ALA A 7 -3.36 -3.67 11.21
C ALA A 7 -4.21 -2.97 10.12
N LYS A 8 -5.38 -3.55 9.81
CA LYS A 8 -6.35 -2.95 8.90
C LYS A 8 -6.75 -1.57 9.42
N GLY A 9 -6.56 -0.53 8.60
CA GLY A 9 -6.84 0.87 8.98
C GLY A 9 -5.65 1.62 9.59
N ASN A 10 -4.42 1.10 9.51
CA ASN A 10 -3.25 1.83 9.97
C ASN A 10 -2.87 2.96 8.96
N GLU A 11 -3.20 4.19 9.34
CA GLU A 11 -2.93 5.42 8.56
C GLU A 11 -1.44 5.74 8.39
N SER A 12 -0.55 5.06 9.13
CA SER A 12 0.91 5.26 8.98
C SER A 12 1.49 4.66 7.69
N ILE A 13 0.70 3.95 6.89
CA ILE A 13 1.08 3.54 5.53
C ILE A 13 0.69 4.64 4.55
N GLY A 14 1.68 5.45 4.19
CA GLY A 14 1.59 6.42 3.10
C GLY A 14 2.79 6.31 2.18
N TRP A 15 2.63 6.75 0.93
CA TRP A 15 3.74 6.92 0.01
C TRP A 15 4.30 8.34 0.14
N ASN A 16 5.62 8.48 0.25
CA ASN A 16 6.31 9.75 0.45
C ASN A 16 6.50 10.58 -0.84
N GLY A 17 5.86 10.17 -1.95
CA GLY A 17 5.98 10.86 -3.25
C GLY A 17 7.34 10.68 -3.94
N LYS A 18 8.12 9.66 -3.56
CA LYS A 18 9.42 9.35 -4.19
C LYS A 18 9.39 8.06 -4.99
N PHE A 19 10.06 8.08 -6.15
CA PHE A 19 10.37 6.89 -6.93
C PHE A 19 11.89 6.68 -6.95
N GLY A 20 12.35 5.65 -6.23
CA GLY A 20 13.77 5.52 -5.89
C GLY A 20 14.23 6.71 -5.06
N SER A 21 15.30 7.38 -5.49
CA SER A 21 15.83 8.58 -4.83
C SER A 21 15.23 9.90 -5.33
N ASN A 22 14.38 9.85 -6.36
CA ASN A 22 13.86 11.03 -7.03
C ASN A 22 12.44 11.36 -6.56
N ASP A 23 12.12 12.65 -6.48
CA ASP A 23 10.73 13.06 -6.33
C ASP A 23 9.98 12.81 -7.63
N VAL A 24 8.74 12.37 -7.53
CA VAL A 24 7.89 12.21 -8.70
C VAL A 24 7.36 13.56 -9.20
N ILE A 25 6.85 13.59 -10.43
CA ILE A 25 6.25 14.79 -11.01
C ILE A 25 4.86 15.00 -10.38
N PRO A 26 4.37 16.24 -10.18
CA PRO A 26 3.00 16.45 -9.71
C PRO A 26 2.00 15.81 -10.66
N GLY A 27 0.97 15.16 -10.12
CA GLY A 27 0.02 14.38 -10.90
C GLY A 27 -0.80 13.42 -10.06
N VAL A 28 -1.65 12.64 -10.74
CA VAL A 28 -2.46 11.58 -10.12
C VAL A 28 -1.76 10.24 -10.34
N TYR A 29 -1.55 9.51 -9.26
CA TYR A 29 -0.94 8.18 -9.25
C TYR A 29 -1.92 7.17 -8.66
N VAL A 30 -1.86 5.93 -9.14
CA VAL A 30 -2.70 4.84 -8.63
C VAL A 30 -1.86 3.94 -7.75
N TYR A 31 -2.33 3.63 -6.54
CA TYR A 31 -1.74 2.60 -5.71
C TYR A 31 -2.53 1.30 -5.82
N ILE A 32 -1.82 0.18 -5.73
CA ILE A 32 -2.39 -1.16 -5.63
C ILE A 32 -1.71 -1.83 -4.43
N ILE A 33 -2.49 -2.19 -3.42
CA ILE A 33 -2.02 -2.91 -2.22
C ILE A 33 -2.59 -4.32 -2.29
N GLU A 34 -1.71 -5.31 -2.34
CA GLU A 34 -2.08 -6.72 -2.15
C GLU A 34 -2.03 -7.05 -0.66
N THR A 35 -3.15 -7.53 -0.11
CA THR A 35 -3.23 -7.99 1.27
C THR A 35 -3.50 -9.49 1.29
N VAL A 36 -2.73 -10.22 2.09
CA VAL A 36 -2.89 -11.66 2.26
C VAL A 36 -3.33 -11.93 3.70
N SER A 37 -4.57 -12.38 3.86
CA SER A 37 -5.11 -12.72 5.18
C SER A 37 -4.84 -14.19 5.50
N LEU A 38 -4.23 -14.42 6.67
CA LEU A 38 -3.96 -15.74 7.25
C LEU A 38 -4.98 -16.09 8.37
N LEU A 39 -6.20 -15.56 8.30
CA LEU A 39 -7.24 -15.82 9.30
C LEU A 39 -7.71 -17.28 9.24
N ASN A 40 -7.16 -18.13 10.12
CA ASN A 40 -7.66 -19.43 10.56
C ASN A 40 -8.06 -20.48 9.50
N SER A 41 -7.67 -20.29 8.25
CA SER A 41 -7.94 -21.20 7.14
C SER A 41 -6.62 -21.55 6.46
N SER A 42 -6.44 -22.83 6.13
CA SER A 42 -5.30 -23.34 5.36
C SER A 42 -5.17 -22.72 3.96
N VAL A 43 -6.15 -21.92 3.55
CA VAL A 43 -6.20 -21.21 2.27
C VAL A 43 -6.02 -19.71 2.52
N PRO A 44 -4.87 -19.12 2.15
CA PRO A 44 -4.66 -17.69 2.23
C PRO A 44 -5.69 -16.97 1.32
N LYS A 45 -6.30 -15.91 1.85
CA LYS A 45 -7.20 -15.06 1.06
C LYS A 45 -6.44 -13.81 0.62
N THR A 46 -6.35 -13.59 -0.69
CA THR A 46 -5.79 -12.36 -1.27
C THR A 46 -6.91 -11.35 -1.51
N GLU A 47 -6.72 -10.11 -1.03
CA GLU A 47 -7.58 -8.97 -1.33
C GLU A 47 -6.72 -7.82 -1.88
N PHE A 48 -7.20 -7.18 -2.95
CA PHE A 48 -6.55 -6.00 -3.54
C PHE A 48 -7.28 -4.72 -3.13
N LEU A 49 -6.54 -3.74 -2.63
CA LEU A 49 -7.03 -2.39 -2.37
C LEU A 49 -6.41 -1.45 -3.40
N THR A 50 -7.24 -0.67 -4.08
CA THR A 50 -6.80 0.30 -5.08
C THR A 50 -7.33 1.68 -4.76
N GLY A 51 -6.56 2.70 -5.05
CA GLY A 51 -7.01 4.08 -4.94
C GLY A 51 -6.05 5.05 -5.61
N ASP A 52 -6.48 6.31 -5.65
CA ASP A 52 -5.71 7.38 -6.26
C ASP A 52 -5.00 8.21 -5.20
N VAL A 53 -3.78 8.64 -5.49
CA VAL A 53 -3.04 9.63 -4.71
C VAL A 53 -2.69 10.81 -5.62
N THR A 54 -3.06 12.01 -5.19
CA THR A 54 -2.77 13.23 -5.93
C THR A 54 -1.58 13.92 -5.29
N ILE A 55 -0.56 14.21 -6.10
CA ILE A 55 0.62 14.97 -5.68
C ILE A 55 0.52 16.38 -6.26
N ILE A 56 0.40 17.34 -5.36
CA ILE A 56 0.45 18.78 -5.65
C ILE A 56 1.72 19.38 -5.04
N ARG A 57 2.26 20.41 -5.69
CA ARG A 57 3.38 21.21 -5.20
C ARG A 57 2.97 22.67 -5.10
#